data_AF-A0A5K1K3R2-F1
#
_entry.id   AF-A0A5K1K3R2-F1
#
_cell.length_a   1.000
_cell.length_b   1.000
_cell.length_c   1.000
_cell.angle_alpha   90.00
_cell.angle_beta   90.00
_cell.angle_gamma   90.00
#
_symmetry.space_group_name_H-M   'P 1'
#
loop_
_entity.id
_entity.type
_entity.pdbx_description
1 polymer ?
#
loop_
_entity_poly.entity_id
_entity_poly.type
_entity_poly.pdbx_seq_one_letter_code
_entity_poly.pdbx_strand_id
1 'polypeptide(L)'
;MLDRQIHFYTLPALDVVSHNLIKPIRNVVTFAVDEQHLKRPPQFLNEVPAPVEPIEFCVIKRSAVSLYSLRERLFFQKEIPLPSGGVLARRTGKYLCVADRENYGMIDLEQASMIPLLPISQAPDTTLVVKPSITIISESEFLILSWTGASTLGVFITGDGDPVRGTLEWPSHPEAISLDYPYVTTLLPNNTIEIHSIETQSIVQVIPAPPEGSSPPDGDRKVLVTCQNGFFIPSTQRSEKLRMMPQRLIRKPATPGRENGGDTIARGEDNTVPDIPALDV
;
A
#
# COMPACT_ATOMS: atom_id res chain seq x y z
N MET A 1 -4.25 -18.18 -9.70
CA MET A 1 -3.12 -18.79 -10.43
C MET A 1 -2.89 -20.18 -9.83
N LEU A 2 -2.81 -21.21 -10.65
CA LEU A 2 -2.54 -22.60 -10.24
C LEU A 2 -1.55 -23.20 -11.24
N ASP A 3 -0.54 -23.94 -10.77
CA ASP A 3 0.45 -24.62 -11.61
C ASP A 3 1.11 -23.73 -12.69
N ARG A 4 1.49 -22.51 -12.29
CA ARG A 4 2.09 -21.48 -13.19
C ARG A 4 1.16 -21.07 -14.34
N GLN A 5 -0.15 -21.18 -14.14
CA GLN A 5 -1.16 -20.77 -15.09
C GLN A 5 -2.19 -19.82 -14.47
N ILE A 6 -2.62 -18.84 -15.25
CA ILE A 6 -3.77 -17.98 -14.93
C ILE A 6 -4.99 -18.53 -15.64
N HIS A 7 -6.04 -18.81 -14.85
CA HIS A 7 -7.35 -19.25 -15.30
C HIS A 7 -8.36 -18.13 -15.02
N PHE A 8 -9.42 -18.09 -15.82
CA PHE A 8 -10.46 -17.06 -15.76
C PHE A 8 -11.77 -17.71 -15.34
N TYR A 9 -12.47 -17.05 -14.43
CA TYR A 9 -13.74 -17.52 -13.86
C TYR A 9 -14.77 -16.41 -13.94
N THR A 10 -16.04 -16.77 -14.08
CA THR A 10 -17.16 -15.82 -13.98
C THR A 10 -17.61 -15.71 -12.53
N LEU A 11 -17.99 -14.50 -12.12
CA LEU A 11 -18.65 -14.28 -10.84
C LEU A 11 -20.17 -14.20 -11.05
N PRO A 12 -20.98 -14.56 -10.03
CA PRO A 12 -20.57 -15.02 -8.70
C PRO A 12 -20.32 -16.54 -8.62
N ALA A 13 -20.71 -17.31 -9.63
CA ALA A 13 -20.73 -18.77 -9.59
C ALA A 13 -19.33 -19.44 -9.58
N LEU A 14 -18.28 -18.70 -9.92
CA LEU A 14 -16.93 -19.21 -10.10
C LEU A 14 -16.86 -20.30 -11.18
N ASP A 15 -17.66 -20.17 -12.24
CA ASP A 15 -17.60 -21.07 -13.39
C ASP A 15 -16.36 -20.77 -14.23
N VAL A 16 -15.68 -21.80 -14.69
CA VAL A 16 -14.51 -21.65 -15.57
C VAL A 16 -14.96 -21.03 -16.90
N VAL A 17 -14.32 -19.94 -17.31
CA VAL A 17 -14.55 -19.35 -18.63
C VAL A 17 -14.08 -20.35 -19.70
N SER A 18 -14.93 -20.60 -20.71
CA SER A 18 -14.61 -21.52 -21.80
C SER A 18 -13.27 -21.19 -22.45
N HIS A 19 -12.43 -22.21 -22.64
CA HIS A 19 -11.11 -22.08 -23.28
C HIS A 19 -11.17 -21.63 -24.75
N ASN A 20 -12.35 -21.74 -25.39
CA ASN A 20 -12.60 -21.20 -26.73
C ASN A 20 -12.71 -19.66 -26.70
N LEU A 21 -13.10 -19.08 -25.57
CA LEU A 21 -13.22 -17.64 -25.38
C LEU A 21 -11.93 -17.04 -24.81
N ILE A 22 -11.43 -17.61 -23.71
CA ILE A 22 -10.20 -17.15 -23.05
C ILE A 22 -9.32 -18.35 -22.72
N LYS A 23 -8.16 -18.41 -23.36
CA LYS A 23 -7.16 -19.44 -23.09
C LYS A 23 -6.42 -19.13 -21.79
N PRO A 24 -6.12 -20.15 -20.95
CA PRO A 24 -5.25 -19.95 -19.80
C PRO A 24 -3.86 -19.42 -20.21
N ILE A 25 -3.34 -18.49 -19.43
CA ILE A 25 -1.98 -17.94 -19.65
C ILE A 25 -0.98 -18.86 -18.96
N ARG A 26 0.04 -19.33 -19.68
CA ARG A 26 1.04 -20.29 -19.18
C ARG A 26 2.37 -19.63 -18.82
N ASN A 27 3.21 -20.39 -18.10
CA ASN A 27 4.56 -19.99 -17.69
C ASN A 27 4.58 -18.73 -16.81
N VAL A 28 3.55 -18.56 -16.00
CA VAL A 28 3.38 -17.43 -15.09
C VAL A 28 4.20 -17.68 -13.82
N VAL A 29 5.03 -16.71 -13.47
CA VAL A 29 5.71 -16.65 -12.17
C VAL A 29 4.84 -15.86 -11.19
N THR A 30 4.44 -14.66 -11.59
CA THR A 30 3.49 -13.80 -10.86
C THR A 30 2.74 -12.90 -11.85
N PHE A 31 1.77 -12.14 -11.38
CA PHE A 31 1.03 -11.17 -12.19
C PHE A 31 0.65 -9.96 -11.35
N ALA A 32 0.47 -8.81 -12.00
CA ALA A 32 0.01 -7.59 -11.36
C ALA A 32 -1.11 -6.97 -12.17
N VAL A 33 -2.28 -6.83 -11.54
CA VAL A 33 -3.38 -6.02 -12.05
C VAL A 33 -3.05 -4.56 -11.78
N ASP A 34 -3.47 -3.66 -12.67
CA ASP A 34 -3.36 -2.23 -12.42
C ASP A 34 -4.22 -1.82 -11.21
N GLU A 35 -3.57 -1.32 -10.17
CA GLU A 35 -4.20 -0.87 -8.92
C GLU A 35 -5.26 0.22 -9.15
N GLN A 36 -5.13 1.02 -10.20
CA GLN A 36 -6.12 2.04 -10.55
C GLN A 36 -7.50 1.42 -10.84
N HIS A 37 -7.53 0.15 -11.27
CA HIS A 37 -8.80 -0.57 -11.49
C HIS A 37 -9.54 -0.91 -10.20
N LEU A 38 -8.84 -1.05 -9.07
CA LEU A 38 -9.47 -1.33 -7.78
C LEU A 38 -10.20 -0.11 -7.21
N LYS A 39 -9.81 1.09 -7.66
CA LYS A 39 -10.41 2.37 -7.26
C LYS A 39 -11.60 2.79 -8.14
N ARG A 40 -11.92 2.02 -9.20
CA ARG A 40 -13.06 2.31 -10.07
C ARG A 40 -14.38 2.15 -9.30
N PRO A 41 -15.35 3.05 -9.48
CA PRO A 41 -16.65 2.91 -8.84
C PRO A 41 -17.36 1.64 -9.35
N PRO A 42 -18.14 0.96 -8.51
CA PRO A 42 -18.92 -0.21 -8.92
C PRO A 42 -19.93 0.18 -10.01
N GLN A 43 -19.96 -0.61 -11.08
CA GLN A 43 -20.76 -0.32 -12.28
C GLN A 43 -22.27 -0.32 -12.04
N PHE A 44 -22.75 -0.95 -10.96
CA PHE A 44 -24.19 -1.12 -10.67
C PHE A 44 -24.81 0.02 -9.86
N LEU A 45 -24.05 1.07 -9.53
CA LEU A 45 -24.54 2.16 -8.68
C LEU A 45 -25.35 3.21 -9.45
N ASN A 46 -25.27 3.23 -10.79
CA ASN A 46 -26.00 4.17 -11.64
C ASN A 46 -26.91 3.41 -12.64
N GLU A 47 -28.13 3.91 -12.85
CA GLU A 47 -29.13 3.36 -13.80
C GLU A 47 -28.71 3.45 -15.28
N VAL A 48 -27.61 4.14 -15.57
CA VAL A 48 -27.05 4.28 -16.92
C VAL A 48 -25.94 3.24 -17.10
N PRO A 49 -26.04 2.31 -18.07
CA PRO A 49 -24.98 1.35 -18.35
C PRO A 49 -23.70 2.08 -18.77
N ALA A 50 -22.74 2.19 -17.85
CA ALA A 50 -21.41 2.66 -18.18
C ALA A 50 -20.70 1.61 -19.06
N PRO A 51 -19.93 2.01 -20.09
CA PRO A 51 -19.16 1.07 -20.87
C PRO A 51 -18.19 0.31 -19.95
N VAL A 52 -18.17 -1.02 -20.06
CA VAL A 52 -17.21 -1.85 -19.33
C VAL A 52 -15.80 -1.54 -19.84
N GLU A 53 -15.05 -0.76 -19.06
CA GLU A 53 -13.64 -0.50 -19.31
C GLU A 53 -12.82 -1.79 -19.22
N PRO A 54 -11.84 -1.99 -20.10
CA PRO A 54 -10.95 -3.13 -19.99
C PRO A 54 -10.15 -3.11 -18.68
N ILE A 55 -9.80 -4.30 -18.22
CA ILE A 55 -8.89 -4.55 -17.11
C ILE A 55 -7.50 -4.81 -17.69
N GLU A 56 -6.58 -3.90 -17.40
CA GLU A 56 -5.18 -3.98 -17.75
C GLU A 56 -4.41 -4.72 -16.65
N PHE A 57 -3.58 -5.66 -17.05
CA PHE A 57 -2.69 -6.37 -16.14
C PHE A 57 -1.44 -6.84 -16.88
N CYS A 58 -0.39 -7.10 -16.12
CA CYS A 58 0.83 -7.69 -16.63
C CYS A 58 1.09 -9.05 -16.00
N VAL A 59 1.74 -9.91 -16.79
CA VAL A 59 2.11 -11.27 -16.40
C VAL A 59 3.62 -11.37 -16.44
N ILE A 60 4.21 -11.67 -15.29
CA ILE A 60 5.65 -11.84 -15.13
C ILE A 60 5.95 -13.30 -15.42
N LYS A 61 6.72 -13.54 -16.48
CA LYS A 61 7.27 -14.84 -16.85
C LYS A 61 8.73 -14.91 -16.39
N ARG A 62 9.40 -16.04 -16.70
CA ARG A 62 10.81 -16.26 -16.31
C ARG A 62 11.76 -15.17 -16.82
N SER A 63 11.56 -14.66 -18.03
CA SER A 63 12.48 -13.74 -18.70
C SER A 63 11.80 -12.56 -19.40
N ALA A 64 10.51 -12.33 -19.11
CA ALA A 64 9.72 -11.31 -19.79
C ALA A 64 8.48 -10.89 -18.97
N VAL A 65 7.97 -9.70 -19.26
CA VAL A 65 6.68 -9.19 -18.80
C VAL A 65 5.74 -9.10 -20.00
N SER A 66 4.64 -9.85 -19.98
CA SER A 66 3.60 -9.79 -21.02
C SER A 66 2.45 -8.91 -20.55
N LEU A 67 2.01 -7.96 -21.38
CA LEU A 67 0.91 -7.04 -21.08
C LEU A 67 -0.37 -7.56 -21.73
N TYR A 68 -1.46 -7.53 -20.96
CA TYR A 68 -2.77 -8.00 -21.37
C TYR A 68 -3.86 -7.00 -21.01
N SER A 69 -4.87 -6.96 -21.88
CA SER A 69 -6.13 -6.24 -21.68
C SER A 69 -7.28 -7.24 -21.70
N LEU A 70 -8.12 -7.22 -20.67
CA LEU A 70 -9.27 -8.12 -20.53
C LEU A 70 -10.58 -7.33 -20.54
N ARG A 71 -11.44 -7.64 -21.52
CA ARG A 71 -12.85 -7.24 -21.54
C ARG A 71 -13.72 -8.48 -21.73
N GLU A 72 -14.35 -8.63 -22.90
CA GLU A 72 -15.04 -9.87 -23.31
C GLU A 72 -14.06 -10.97 -23.72
N ARG A 73 -12.88 -10.55 -24.21
CA ARG A 73 -11.79 -11.42 -24.62
C ARG A 73 -10.49 -10.91 -24.02
N LEU A 74 -9.53 -11.81 -23.93
CA LEU A 74 -8.17 -11.50 -23.53
C LEU A 74 -7.35 -11.07 -24.75
N PHE A 75 -6.82 -9.86 -24.72
CA PHE A 75 -5.95 -9.31 -25.75
C PHE A 75 -4.52 -9.21 -25.24
N PHE A 76 -3.58 -9.77 -26.00
CA PHE A 76 -2.15 -9.57 -25.77
C PHE A 76 -1.73 -8.26 -26.44
N GLN A 77 -1.07 -7.37 -25.69
CA GLN A 77 -0.62 -6.08 -26.21
C GLN A 77 0.83 -6.14 -26.67
N LYS A 78 1.75 -6.43 -25.75
CA LYS A 78 3.19 -6.51 -26.01
C LYS A 78 3.90 -7.29 -24.92
N GLU A 79 5.17 -7.60 -25.17
CA GLU A 79 6.06 -8.25 -24.22
C GLU A 79 7.35 -7.43 -24.06
N ILE A 80 7.76 -7.20 -22.82
CA ILE A 80 8.95 -6.45 -22.44
C ILE A 80 9.98 -7.46 -21.89
N PRO A 81 11.23 -7.46 -22.38
CA PRO A 81 12.28 -8.33 -21.84
C PRO A 81 12.52 -8.07 -20.35
N LEU A 82 12.66 -9.13 -19.56
CA LEU A 82 12.98 -9.08 -18.14
C LEU A 82 14.03 -10.14 -17.80
N PRO A 83 15.31 -9.95 -18.17
CA PRO A 83 16.34 -10.99 -18.09
C PRO A 83 16.53 -11.57 -16.68
N SER A 84 16.46 -10.73 -15.65
CA SER A 84 16.58 -11.16 -14.24
C SER A 84 15.33 -11.85 -13.69
N GLY A 85 14.24 -11.83 -14.45
CA GLY A 85 12.92 -12.30 -14.01
C GLY A 85 12.31 -11.41 -12.92
N GLY A 86 11.24 -11.89 -12.30
CA GLY A 86 10.61 -11.22 -11.17
C GLY A 86 9.79 -12.20 -10.33
N VAL A 87 9.89 -12.09 -9.01
CA VAL A 87 9.14 -12.92 -8.05
C VAL A 87 7.96 -12.17 -7.43
N LEU A 88 8.06 -10.84 -7.35
CA LEU A 88 7.01 -9.95 -6.87
C LEU A 88 6.86 -8.78 -7.85
N ALA A 89 5.63 -8.36 -8.09
CA ALA A 89 5.36 -7.19 -8.92
C ALA A 89 4.09 -6.47 -8.46
N ARG A 90 4.07 -5.14 -8.65
CA ARG A 90 2.91 -4.26 -8.43
C ARG A 90 2.85 -3.21 -9.52
N ARG A 91 1.65 -2.97 -10.06
CA ARG A 91 1.42 -2.07 -11.18
C ARG A 91 0.45 -0.96 -10.77
N THR A 92 0.77 0.28 -11.15
CA THR A 92 -0.20 1.38 -11.20
C THR A 92 0.02 2.17 -12.49
N GLY A 93 -1.02 2.25 -13.32
CA GLY A 93 -0.97 2.88 -14.63
C GLY A 93 0.10 2.25 -15.52
N LYS A 94 1.03 3.08 -16.01
CA LYS A 94 2.17 2.66 -16.82
C LYS A 94 3.39 2.19 -16.02
N TYR A 95 3.39 2.34 -14.70
CA TYR A 95 4.55 1.99 -13.87
C TYR A 95 4.39 0.58 -13.29
N LEU A 96 5.42 -0.23 -13.45
CA LEU A 96 5.52 -1.56 -12.87
C LEU A 96 6.77 -1.63 -11.99
N CYS A 97 6.54 -1.69 -10.67
CA CYS A 97 7.60 -2.02 -9.73
C CYS A 97 7.71 -3.54 -9.61
N VAL A 98 8.90 -4.07 -9.88
CA VAL A 98 9.20 -5.51 -9.86
C VAL A 98 10.36 -5.77 -8.91
N ALA A 99 10.36 -6.93 -8.26
CA ALA A 99 11.50 -7.44 -7.51
C ALA A 99 11.91 -8.80 -8.08
N ASP A 100 13.20 -8.98 -8.32
CA ASP A 100 13.78 -10.30 -8.52
C ASP A 100 14.15 -10.92 -7.15
N ARG A 101 15.21 -11.73 -7.08
CA ARG A 101 15.66 -12.35 -5.83
C ARG A 101 16.57 -11.47 -5.00
N GLU A 102 17.14 -10.42 -5.60
CA GLU A 102 18.19 -9.58 -5.01
C GLU A 102 17.85 -8.10 -5.10
N ASN A 103 17.23 -7.64 -6.18
CA ASN A 103 17.04 -6.24 -6.50
C ASN A 103 15.59 -5.88 -6.86
N TYR A 104 15.22 -4.64 -6.58
CA TYR A 104 14.03 -4.02 -7.15
C TYR A 104 14.36 -3.36 -8.49
N GLY A 105 13.34 -3.18 -9.33
CA GLY A 105 13.42 -2.42 -10.56
C GLY A 105 12.09 -1.73 -10.86
N MET A 106 12.16 -0.57 -11.48
CA MET A 106 11.01 0.16 -12.01
C MET A 106 10.98 0.00 -13.52
N ILE A 107 9.83 -0.39 -14.07
CA ILE A 107 9.63 -0.55 -15.51
C ILE A 107 8.57 0.44 -15.97
N ASP A 108 8.91 1.29 -16.94
CA ASP A 108 7.92 2.04 -17.71
C ASP A 108 7.34 1.11 -18.78
N LEU A 109 6.08 0.73 -18.59
CA LEU A 109 5.36 -0.19 -19.46
C LEU A 109 5.07 0.40 -20.83
N GLU A 110 5.05 1.72 -21.01
CA GLU A 110 4.85 2.36 -22.32
C GLU A 110 6.15 2.40 -23.10
N GLN A 111 7.23 2.89 -22.47
CA GLN A 111 8.55 3.04 -23.09
C GLN A 111 9.33 1.73 -23.18
N ALA A 112 8.90 0.69 -22.46
CA ALA A 112 9.62 -0.58 -22.35
C ALA A 112 11.07 -0.40 -21.85
N SER A 113 11.25 0.53 -20.92
CA SER A 113 12.52 0.82 -20.26
C SER A 113 12.48 0.35 -18.80
N MET A 114 13.65 0.01 -18.26
CA MET A 114 13.81 -0.44 -16.88
C MET A 114 14.90 0.39 -16.19
N ILE A 115 14.63 0.79 -14.96
CA ILE A 115 15.56 1.46 -14.06
C ILE A 115 15.78 0.54 -12.85
N PRO A 116 17.03 0.11 -12.56
CA PRO A 116 17.33 -0.64 -11.35
C PRO A 116 17.17 0.25 -10.11
N LEU A 117 16.67 -0.33 -9.02
CA LEU A 117 16.49 0.35 -7.74
C LEU A 117 17.39 -0.26 -6.65
N LEU A 118 17.14 0.09 -5.39
CA LEU A 118 17.83 -0.45 -4.22
C LEU A 118 17.73 -1.99 -4.16
N PRO A 119 18.71 -2.67 -3.55
CA PRO A 119 18.61 -4.10 -3.31
C PRO A 119 17.57 -4.42 -2.22
N ILE A 120 17.04 -5.64 -2.25
CA ILE A 120 16.16 -6.20 -1.21
C ILE A 120 16.90 -6.25 0.13
N SER A 121 18.21 -6.55 0.10
CA SER A 121 19.08 -6.47 1.26
C SER A 121 20.42 -5.83 0.93
N GLN A 122 20.86 -4.92 1.79
CA GLN A 122 22.16 -4.27 1.75
C GLN A 122 23.18 -4.94 2.69
N ALA A 123 22.75 -5.93 3.46
CA ALA A 123 23.59 -6.64 4.42
C ALA A 123 24.41 -7.72 3.70
N PRO A 124 25.75 -7.65 3.72
CA PRO A 124 26.56 -8.79 3.30
C PRO A 124 26.36 -9.94 4.32
N ASP A 125 26.13 -11.15 3.83
CA ASP A 125 26.11 -12.40 4.62
C ASP A 125 25.00 -12.57 5.67
N THR A 126 23.77 -12.16 5.36
CA THR A 126 22.61 -12.55 6.18
C THR A 126 22.19 -14.01 5.94
N THR A 127 22.08 -14.80 7.02
CA THR A 127 21.34 -16.08 7.01
C THR A 127 19.84 -15.88 6.86
N LEU A 128 19.36 -14.64 7.05
CA LEU A 128 17.97 -14.24 6.91
C LEU A 128 17.59 -14.13 5.43
N VAL A 129 16.62 -14.93 4.99
CA VAL A 129 16.01 -14.79 3.67
C VAL A 129 15.00 -13.64 3.71
N VAL A 130 15.43 -12.48 3.22
CA VAL A 130 14.60 -11.27 3.14
C VAL A 130 13.65 -11.38 1.95
N LYS A 131 12.34 -11.23 2.19
CA LYS A 131 11.33 -11.27 1.13
C LYS A 131 11.16 -9.87 0.54
N PRO A 132 11.03 -9.71 -0.78
CA PRO A 132 10.70 -8.41 -1.34
C PRO A 132 9.33 -7.93 -0.88
N SER A 133 9.19 -6.62 -0.73
CA SER A 133 7.94 -5.96 -0.35
C SER A 133 7.77 -4.70 -1.19
N ILE A 134 6.60 -4.61 -1.84
CA ILE A 134 6.20 -3.50 -2.70
C ILE A 134 4.77 -3.14 -2.36
N THR A 135 4.54 -1.89 -1.97
CA THR A 135 3.20 -1.34 -1.69
C THR A 135 2.97 -0.11 -2.55
N ILE A 136 1.83 -0.04 -3.24
CA ILE A 136 1.46 1.13 -4.04
C ILE A 136 0.89 2.19 -3.10
N ILE A 137 1.47 3.39 -3.11
CA ILE A 137 1.07 4.51 -2.26
C ILE A 137 0.10 5.43 -2.98
N SER A 138 0.41 5.75 -4.24
CA SER A 138 -0.41 6.62 -5.09
C SER A 138 -0.31 6.16 -6.55
N GLU A 139 -0.81 6.96 -7.49
CA GLU A 139 -0.84 6.61 -8.92
C GLU A 139 0.56 6.43 -9.53
N SER A 140 1.57 7.07 -8.96
CA SER A 140 2.96 7.04 -9.43
C SER A 140 3.97 6.84 -8.30
N GLU A 141 3.54 6.39 -7.11
CA GLU A 141 4.39 6.27 -5.93
C GLU A 141 4.29 4.86 -5.34
N PHE A 142 5.45 4.30 -5.00
CA PHE A 142 5.60 2.98 -4.41
C PHE A 142 6.44 3.09 -3.13
N LEU A 143 6.11 2.26 -2.14
CA LEU A 143 6.94 2.00 -0.97
C LEU A 143 7.61 0.63 -1.14
N ILE A 144 8.94 0.62 -1.15
CA ILE A 144 9.75 -0.60 -1.16
C ILE A 144 10.51 -0.74 0.15
N LEU A 145 10.78 -1.99 0.56
CA LEU A 145 11.52 -2.28 1.79
C LEU A 145 12.92 -2.85 1.48
N SER A 146 13.95 -2.33 2.15
CA SER A 146 15.33 -2.77 2.03
C SER A 146 15.91 -3.08 3.41
N TRP A 147 16.43 -4.30 3.60
CA TRP A 147 17.04 -4.73 4.85
C TRP A 147 18.50 -4.25 4.97
N THR A 148 18.82 -3.53 6.05
CA THR A 148 20.16 -2.94 6.27
C THR A 148 21.11 -3.88 7.03
N GLY A 149 20.62 -5.01 7.54
CA GLY A 149 21.38 -5.91 8.42
C GLY A 149 21.00 -5.80 9.89
N ALA A 150 20.49 -4.63 10.30
CA ALA A 150 20.03 -4.38 11.66
C ALA A 150 18.57 -3.87 11.70
N SER A 151 18.14 -3.11 10.69
CA SER A 151 16.80 -2.55 10.57
C SER A 151 16.29 -2.66 9.13
N THR A 152 14.99 -2.46 8.92
CA THR A 152 14.43 -2.33 7.56
C THR A 152 14.12 -0.88 7.25
N LEU A 153 14.62 -0.42 6.12
CA LEU A 153 14.35 0.88 5.57
C LEU A 153 13.20 0.79 4.57
N GLY A 154 12.18 1.62 4.72
CA GLY A 154 11.12 1.86 3.75
C GLY A 154 11.43 3.11 2.94
N VAL A 155 11.50 2.96 1.62
CA VAL A 155 11.82 4.05 0.70
C VAL A 155 10.65 4.29 -0.24
N PHE A 156 10.21 5.54 -0.33
CA PHE A 156 9.17 5.99 -1.25
C PHE A 156 9.80 6.37 -2.58
N ILE A 157 9.45 5.67 -3.64
CA ILE A 157 10.03 5.78 -4.97
C ILE A 157 8.92 6.11 -5.99
N THR A 158 9.20 7.03 -6.91
CA THR A 158 8.29 7.36 -8.01
C THR A 158 8.32 6.31 -9.11
N GLY A 159 7.37 6.40 -10.03
CA GLY A 159 7.40 5.67 -11.30
C GLY A 159 8.64 5.95 -12.16
N ASP A 160 9.34 7.07 -11.94
CA ASP A 160 10.59 7.41 -12.61
C ASP A 160 11.83 6.88 -11.86
N GLY A 161 11.66 6.27 -10.69
CA GLY A 161 12.73 5.69 -9.88
C GLY A 161 13.35 6.63 -8.85
N ASP A 162 12.83 7.86 -8.72
CA ASP A 162 13.36 8.86 -7.80
C ASP A 162 12.75 8.75 -6.38
N PRO A 163 13.55 8.90 -5.32
CA PRO A 163 13.02 8.98 -3.96
C PRO A 163 12.27 10.30 -3.72
N VAL A 164 11.06 10.25 -3.15
CA VAL A 164 10.19 11.44 -3.01
C VAL A 164 9.88 11.88 -1.58
N ARG A 165 10.12 11.03 -0.59
CA ARG A 165 9.87 11.33 0.83
C ARG A 165 11.04 10.88 1.67
N GLY A 166 11.03 11.28 2.93
CA GLY A 166 11.89 10.64 3.92
C GLY A 166 11.48 9.17 4.13
N THR A 167 12.33 8.43 4.83
CA THR A 167 12.20 6.98 4.95
C THR A 167 11.36 6.58 6.16
N LEU A 168 10.74 5.41 6.09
CA LEU A 168 10.24 4.71 7.28
C LEU A 168 11.31 3.74 7.76
N GLU A 169 11.37 3.49 9.07
CA GLU A 169 12.32 2.52 9.62
C GLU A 169 11.62 1.57 10.59
N TRP A 170 11.90 0.28 10.44
CA TRP A 170 11.43 -0.77 11.33
C TRP A 170 12.62 -1.48 11.99
N PRO A 171 12.49 -1.89 13.26
CA PRO A 171 13.57 -2.60 13.97
C PRO A 171 13.86 -4.00 13.41
N SER A 172 12.97 -4.54 12.58
CA SER A 172 13.09 -5.85 11.95
C SER A 172 12.37 -5.84 10.61
N HIS A 173 12.70 -6.76 9.71
CA HIS A 173 12.01 -6.89 8.43
C HIS A 173 10.53 -7.28 8.61
N PRO A 174 9.57 -6.42 8.18
CA PRO A 174 8.16 -6.71 8.33
C PRO A 174 7.75 -8.00 7.60
N GLU A 175 6.88 -8.79 8.23
CA GLU A 175 6.29 -9.98 7.60
C GLU A 175 5.15 -9.63 6.65
N ALA A 176 4.42 -8.57 6.97
CA ALA A 176 3.36 -8.03 6.14
C ALA A 176 3.28 -6.50 6.26
N ILE A 177 2.87 -5.88 5.16
CA ILE A 177 2.63 -4.44 5.07
C ILE A 177 1.30 -4.22 4.36
N SER A 178 0.55 -3.23 4.79
CA SER A 178 -0.72 -2.86 4.19
C SER A 178 -0.91 -1.35 4.28
N LEU A 179 -1.44 -0.76 3.22
CA LEU A 179 -1.77 0.65 3.16
C LEU A 179 -3.26 0.84 3.44
N ASP A 180 -3.55 1.74 4.37
CA ASP A 180 -4.85 2.38 4.58
C ASP A 180 -4.60 3.89 4.66
N TYR A 181 -4.57 4.54 3.50
CA TYR A 181 -4.04 5.90 3.35
C TYR A 181 -4.66 6.89 4.36
N PRO A 182 -3.87 7.69 5.10
CA PRO A 182 -2.42 7.92 4.95
C PRO A 182 -1.52 7.00 5.81
N TYR A 183 -2.06 5.91 6.37
CA TYR A 183 -1.37 5.05 7.32
C TYR A 183 -0.83 3.78 6.68
N VAL A 184 0.42 3.44 7.01
CA VAL A 184 1.05 2.16 6.70
C VAL A 184 0.98 1.31 7.96
N THR A 185 0.28 0.19 7.86
CA THR A 185 0.19 -0.82 8.91
C THR A 185 1.15 -1.95 8.60
N THR A 186 2.00 -2.29 9.55
CA THR A 186 3.03 -3.32 9.41
C THR A 186 2.96 -4.34 10.51
N LEU A 187 3.14 -5.61 10.16
CA LEU A 187 3.26 -6.72 11.09
C LEU A 187 4.73 -7.11 11.18
N LEU A 188 5.28 -7.05 12.39
CA LEU A 188 6.65 -7.45 12.67
C LEU A 188 6.73 -8.91 13.14
N PRO A 189 7.89 -9.57 12.98
CA PRO A 189 8.10 -10.97 13.40
C PRO A 189 7.86 -11.24 14.89
N ASN A 190 7.92 -10.20 15.73
CA ASN A 190 7.61 -10.29 17.16
C ASN A 190 6.10 -10.16 17.45
N ASN A 191 5.23 -10.37 16.46
CA ASN A 191 3.77 -10.22 16.53
C ASN A 191 3.27 -8.81 16.84
N THR A 192 4.13 -7.79 16.85
CA THR A 192 3.72 -6.39 17.04
C THR A 192 3.20 -5.82 15.73
N ILE A 193 2.15 -5.00 15.81
CA ILE A 193 1.70 -4.20 14.67
C ILE A 193 2.12 -2.75 14.91
N GLU A 194 2.89 -2.19 13.98
CA GLU A 194 3.25 -0.78 13.97
C GLU A 194 2.47 -0.05 12.88
N ILE A 195 1.91 1.11 13.25
CA ILE A 195 1.14 1.97 12.35
C ILE A 195 1.92 3.27 12.19
N HIS A 196 2.38 3.52 10.97
CA HIS A 196 3.14 4.71 10.58
C HIS A 196 2.26 5.65 9.77
N SER A 197 2.43 6.95 9.94
CA SER A 197 1.87 7.94 9.02
C SER A 197 2.86 8.21 7.89
N ILE A 198 2.41 8.15 6.64
CA ILE A 198 3.24 8.50 5.46
C ILE A 198 3.51 10.01 5.43
N GLU A 199 2.59 10.81 5.94
CA GLU A 199 2.70 12.28 5.92
C GLU A 199 3.75 12.78 6.93
N THR A 200 3.73 12.24 8.15
CA THR A 200 4.65 12.66 9.22
C THR A 200 5.87 11.76 9.37
N GLN A 201 5.91 10.63 8.67
CA GLN A 201 6.98 9.61 8.73
C GLN A 201 7.28 9.14 10.16
N SER A 202 6.24 9.10 11.01
CA SER A 202 6.37 8.74 12.41
C SER A 202 5.39 7.65 12.81
N ILE A 203 5.78 6.87 13.83
CA ILE A 203 4.91 5.88 14.44
C ILE A 203 3.76 6.62 15.14
N VAL A 204 2.55 6.33 14.69
CA VAL A 204 1.31 6.86 15.27
C VAL A 204 0.81 5.94 16.38
N GLN A 205 0.96 4.63 16.19
CA GLN A 205 0.46 3.64 17.14
C GLN A 205 1.25 2.34 17.04
N VAL A 206 1.43 1.70 18.18
CA VAL A 206 1.98 0.35 18.31
C VAL A 206 0.93 -0.52 19.00
N ILE A 207 0.54 -1.62 18.36
CA ILE A 207 -0.36 -2.62 18.94
C ILE A 207 0.51 -3.81 19.34
N PRO A 208 0.66 -4.08 20.65
CA PRO A 208 1.53 -5.15 21.12
C PRO A 208 1.07 -6.52 20.62
N ALA A 209 1.98 -7.49 20.70
CA ALA A 209 1.65 -8.89 20.54
C ALA A 209 0.53 -9.30 21.52
N PRO A 210 -0.36 -10.23 21.13
CA PRO A 210 -1.34 -10.79 22.05
C PRO A 210 -0.62 -11.40 23.28
N PRO A 211 -1.17 -11.25 24.50
CA PRO A 211 -0.57 -11.85 25.69
C PRO A 211 -0.56 -13.38 25.56
N GLU A 212 0.52 -13.99 26.05
CA GLU A 212 0.68 -15.44 26.11
C GLU A 212 -0.52 -16.06 26.86
N GLY A 213 -1.23 -17.01 26.24
CA GLY A 213 -2.41 -17.65 26.81
C GLY A 213 -3.77 -17.03 26.43
N SER A 214 -3.80 -15.98 25.61
CA SER A 214 -5.05 -15.54 24.97
C SER A 214 -5.57 -16.62 24.01
N SER A 215 -6.89 -16.88 24.00
CA SER A 215 -7.49 -17.89 23.12
C SER A 215 -7.79 -17.30 21.74
N PRO A 216 -7.36 -17.94 20.63
CA PRO A 216 -6.80 -19.29 20.56
C PRO A 216 -5.32 -19.38 21.02
N PRO A 217 -4.91 -20.52 21.62
CA PRO A 217 -3.63 -20.71 22.35
C PRO A 217 -2.36 -20.67 21.47
N ASP A 218 -2.48 -20.17 20.24
CA ASP A 218 -1.44 -20.14 19.21
C ASP A 218 -1.64 -18.90 18.31
N GLY A 219 -1.99 -17.76 18.95
CA GLY A 219 -2.41 -16.50 18.34
C GLY A 219 -1.32 -15.75 17.57
N ASP A 220 -0.54 -16.47 16.79
CA ASP A 220 0.49 -15.95 15.90
C ASP A 220 -0.19 -15.22 14.74
N ARG A 221 0.01 -13.90 14.66
CA ARG A 221 -0.53 -13.08 13.57
C ARG A 221 0.22 -13.52 12.31
N LYS A 222 -0.49 -14.09 11.33
CA LYS A 222 0.16 -14.65 10.13
C LYS A 222 0.29 -13.68 8.97
N VAL A 223 -0.65 -12.74 8.85
CA VAL A 223 -0.74 -11.87 7.67
C VAL A 223 -1.55 -10.61 7.99
N LEU A 224 -1.20 -9.52 7.31
CA LEU A 224 -2.03 -8.33 7.17
C LEU A 224 -2.46 -8.21 5.71
N VAL A 225 -3.75 -7.98 5.49
CA VAL A 225 -4.31 -7.79 4.16
C VAL A 225 -5.24 -6.58 4.20
N THR A 226 -5.08 -5.67 3.25
CA THR A 226 -6.03 -4.58 3.01
C THR A 226 -7.13 -5.05 2.07
N CYS A 227 -8.37 -4.63 2.31
CA CYS A 227 -9.52 -4.95 1.49
C CYS A 227 -10.35 -3.68 1.25
N GLN A 228 -10.02 -2.93 0.19
CA GLN A 228 -10.66 -1.65 -0.13
C GLN A 228 -12.19 -1.75 -0.28
N ASN A 229 -12.68 -2.85 -0.84
CA ASN A 229 -14.11 -3.07 -1.09
C ASN A 229 -14.77 -4.02 -0.08
N GLY A 230 -14.15 -4.17 1.10
CA GLY A 230 -14.61 -5.09 2.14
C GLY A 230 -14.22 -6.55 1.89
N PHE A 231 -14.64 -7.42 2.81
CA PHE A 231 -14.30 -8.84 2.80
C PHE A 231 -15.57 -9.66 2.56
N PHE A 232 -15.66 -10.36 1.43
CA PHE A 232 -16.81 -11.21 1.12
C PHE A 232 -16.63 -12.60 1.75
N ILE A 233 -17.59 -13.01 2.56
CA ILE A 233 -17.61 -14.33 3.22
C ILE A 233 -18.72 -15.15 2.56
N PRO A 234 -18.40 -16.01 1.58
CA PRO A 234 -19.41 -16.74 0.82
C PRO A 234 -20.18 -17.78 1.65
N SER A 235 -19.66 -18.20 2.82
CA SER A 235 -20.28 -19.22 3.66
C SER A 235 -20.68 -18.68 5.03
N THR A 236 -21.91 -18.96 5.46
CA THR A 236 -22.32 -18.79 6.86
C THR A 236 -21.65 -19.80 7.80
N GLN A 237 -21.06 -20.87 7.24
CA GLN A 237 -20.27 -21.85 7.97
C GLN A 237 -19.00 -21.21 8.55
N ARG A 238 -18.69 -21.52 9.81
CA ARG A 238 -17.50 -21.03 10.53
C ARG A 238 -17.48 -19.52 10.78
N SER A 239 -18.62 -18.84 10.70
CA SER A 239 -18.74 -17.43 11.09
C SER A 239 -18.34 -17.19 12.55
N GLU A 240 -18.46 -18.20 13.42
CA GLU A 240 -17.99 -18.17 14.80
C GLU A 240 -16.47 -18.05 14.94
N LYS A 241 -15.70 -18.36 13.89
CA LYS A 241 -14.25 -18.15 13.83
C LYS A 241 -13.86 -16.73 13.42
N LEU A 242 -14.82 -15.91 13.01
CA LEU A 242 -14.63 -14.51 12.67
C LEU A 242 -15.10 -13.66 13.84
N ARG A 243 -14.14 -13.09 14.58
CA ARG A 243 -14.43 -12.14 15.65
C ARG A 243 -13.94 -10.76 15.23
N MET A 244 -14.87 -9.82 15.13
CA MET A 244 -14.50 -8.42 14.92
C MET A 244 -13.94 -7.86 16.21
N MET A 245 -12.68 -7.45 16.18
CA MET A 245 -12.02 -6.74 17.29
C MET A 245 -11.82 -5.29 16.87
N PRO A 246 -12.66 -4.35 17.34
CA PRO A 246 -12.51 -2.95 16.98
C PRO A 246 -11.24 -2.38 17.62
N GLN A 247 -10.23 -2.10 16.81
CA GLN A 247 -9.04 -1.39 17.24
C GLN A 247 -9.19 0.09 16.89
N ARG A 248 -9.45 0.94 17.90
CA ARG A 248 -9.53 2.38 17.68
C ARG A 248 -8.13 2.93 17.41
N LEU A 249 -7.98 3.68 16.32
CA LEU A 249 -6.78 4.49 16.09
C LEU A 249 -6.71 5.58 17.16
N ILE A 250 -5.59 5.68 17.86
CA ILE A 250 -5.38 6.75 18.84
C ILE A 250 -5.17 8.05 18.07
N ARG A 251 -6.25 8.79 17.84
CA ARG A 251 -6.14 10.17 17.38
C ARG A 251 -5.62 11.00 18.56
N LYS A 252 -4.41 11.57 18.44
CA LYS A 252 -4.00 12.64 19.36
C LYS A 252 -5.08 13.73 19.27
N PRO A 253 -5.65 14.21 20.40
CA PRO A 253 -6.57 15.33 20.33
C PRO A 253 -5.84 16.50 19.70
N ALA A 254 -6.48 17.15 18.72
CA ALA A 254 -6.01 18.42 18.20
C ALA A 254 -5.80 19.34 19.40
N THR A 255 -4.57 19.82 19.60
CA THR A 255 -4.30 20.82 20.61
C THR A 255 -5.20 22.00 20.30
N PRO A 256 -6.14 22.40 21.18
CA PRO A 256 -6.95 23.57 20.92
C PRO A 256 -5.98 24.74 20.79
N GLY A 257 -5.96 25.36 19.61
CA GLY A 257 -5.24 26.60 19.38
C GLY A 257 -5.67 27.59 20.43
N ARG A 258 -4.70 28.32 21.00
CA ARG A 258 -4.97 29.48 21.85
C ARG A 258 -5.99 30.37 21.14
N GLU A 259 -7.20 30.41 21.68
CA GLU A 259 -8.20 31.41 21.33
C GLU A 259 -7.57 32.78 21.63
N ASN A 260 -7.41 33.59 20.59
CA ASN A 260 -7.16 35.02 20.74
C ASN A 260 -8.35 35.61 21.49
N GLY A 261 -8.15 35.94 22.77
CA GLY A 261 -9.09 36.72 23.56
C GLY A 261 -9.35 38.05 22.88
N GLY A 262 -10.63 38.33 22.63
CA GLY A 262 -11.08 39.63 22.15
C GLY A 262 -11.08 40.66 23.27
N ASP A 263 -10.43 41.80 23.03
CA ASP A 263 -10.68 43.01 23.80
C ASP A 263 -11.78 43.82 23.10
N THR A 264 -12.97 43.79 23.70
CA THR A 264 -14.06 44.71 23.39
C THR A 264 -13.81 46.00 24.17
N ILE A 265 -13.43 47.06 23.46
CA ILE A 265 -13.29 48.41 24.04
C ILE A 265 -14.69 48.96 24.32
N ALA A 266 -15.10 48.94 25.59
CA ALA A 266 -16.24 49.70 26.09
C ALA A 266 -15.77 51.10 26.52
N ARG A 267 -16.40 52.12 25.94
CA ARG A 267 -16.31 53.53 26.36
C ARG A 267 -16.81 53.68 27.80
N GLY A 268 -15.98 54.23 28.67
CA GLY A 268 -16.35 54.77 29.97
C GLY A 268 -15.48 55.99 30.25
N GLU A 269 -16.11 57.16 30.26
CA GLU A 269 -15.53 58.42 30.70
C GLU A 269 -15.21 58.33 32.20
N ASP A 270 -13.98 58.63 32.59
CA ASP A 270 -13.76 59.32 33.87
C ASP A 270 -12.51 60.19 33.79
N ASN A 271 -12.70 61.43 34.24
CA ASN A 271 -11.73 62.49 34.29
C ASN A 271 -10.70 62.20 35.37
N THR A 272 -9.41 62.29 35.07
CA THR A 272 -8.39 62.70 36.06
C THR A 272 -7.11 63.13 35.32
N VAL A 273 -6.95 64.45 35.20
CA VAL A 273 -5.68 65.09 34.84
C VAL A 273 -4.86 65.25 36.12
N PRO A 274 -3.57 64.90 36.12
CA PRO A 274 -2.62 65.52 37.05
C PRO A 274 -1.63 66.42 36.30
N ASP A 275 -1.49 67.62 36.85
CA ASP A 275 -0.61 68.72 36.44
C ASP A 275 0.85 68.31 36.19
N ILE A 276 1.42 68.82 35.09
CA ILE A 276 2.87 68.87 34.88
C ILE A 276 3.32 70.33 35.03
N PRO A 277 4.26 70.64 35.93
CA PRO A 277 4.71 72.01 36.16
C PRO A 277 5.59 72.52 35.00
N ALA A 278 5.46 73.81 34.73
CA ALA A 278 6.18 74.52 33.68
C ALA A 278 7.59 74.99 34.11
N LEU A 279 8.37 75.35 33.08
CA LEU A 279 9.59 76.20 33.05
C LEU A 279 10.92 75.45 33.30
N ASP A 280 12.01 75.69 32.55
CA ASP A 280 12.52 76.93 31.96
C ASP A 280 13.39 76.71 30.68
N VAL A 281 13.53 77.83 29.95
CA VAL A 281 14.40 78.19 28.80
C VAL A 281 13.91 77.91 27.39
#